data_AF-A0A4R2P3E6-F1
#
_entry.id   AF-A0A4R2P3E6-F1
#
_cell.length_a   1.000
_cell.length_b   1.000
_cell.length_c   1.000
_cell.angle_alpha   90.00
_cell.angle_beta   90.00
_cell.angle_gamma   90.00
#
_symmetry.space_group_name_H-M   'P 1'
#
loop_
_entity.id
_entity.type
_entity.pdbx_description
1 polymer ?
#
loop_
_entity_poly.entity_id
_entity_poly.type
_entity_poly.pdbx_seq_one_letter_code
_entity_poly.pdbx_strand_id
1 'polypeptide(L)'
;MKIEILLFVFLINFSSSSIMRQKKEILDKNFVDVSDFISPKEFEKTKEFILKKGRKMTYRNIDSDNPHYKFSNCDVYLGADISRNINNNPEVSDFNQLTIVDWDSKIKYYELIIVRKGDLKAEKAWLQKEMIEQHVHLVDIYGKGLDLMKNNLPSYLTQIKKEVTATN
;
A
#
# COMPACT_ATOMS: atom_id res chain seq x y z
N MET A 1 44.55 -52.76 43.02
CA MET A 1 44.93 -51.68 43.96
C MET A 1 44.74 -50.36 43.24
N LYS A 2 43.59 -49.70 43.48
CA LYS A 2 43.45 -48.34 44.06
C LYS A 2 44.05 -47.23 43.18
N ILE A 3 43.21 -46.45 42.47
CA ILE A 3 42.69 -45.09 42.83
C ILE A 3 43.72 -44.01 42.43
N GLU A 4 43.46 -42.87 41.78
CA GLU A 4 42.29 -42.20 41.19
C GLU A 4 42.79 -40.96 40.39
N ILE A 5 41.96 -40.49 39.45
CA ILE A 5 41.64 -39.08 39.11
C ILE A 5 42.73 -38.13 38.54
N LEU A 6 42.50 -37.61 37.32
CA LEU A 6 42.08 -36.20 37.15
C LEU A 6 41.34 -35.96 35.82
N LEU A 7 40.17 -35.34 35.96
CA LEU A 7 39.30 -34.78 34.92
C LEU A 7 40.05 -33.82 33.99
N PHE A 8 39.72 -33.88 32.69
CA PHE A 8 39.63 -32.67 31.87
C PHE A 8 38.33 -32.73 31.04
N VAL A 9 37.31 -32.05 31.56
CA VAL A 9 36.08 -31.76 30.84
C VAL A 9 36.35 -30.52 30.00
N PHE A 10 36.52 -30.69 28.69
CA PHE A 10 36.45 -29.57 27.75
C PHE A 10 35.02 -29.47 27.21
N LEU A 11 34.23 -28.61 27.85
CA LEU A 11 33.01 -28.06 27.31
C LEU A 11 33.37 -27.08 26.18
N ILE A 12 33.00 -27.39 24.94
CA ILE A 12 32.83 -26.37 23.91
C ILE A 12 31.41 -26.49 23.38
N ASN A 13 30.55 -25.64 23.93
CA ASN A 13 29.31 -25.22 23.29
C ASN A 13 29.63 -24.29 22.10
N PHE A 14 28.66 -24.14 21.20
CA PHE A 14 28.54 -23.20 20.07
C PHE A 14 28.91 -23.71 18.67
N SER A 15 27.91 -24.12 17.89
CA SER A 15 27.19 -23.19 16.99
C SER A 15 25.87 -23.84 16.55
N SER A 16 24.73 -23.30 16.98
CA SER A 16 23.96 -22.27 16.27
C SER A 16 23.64 -22.65 14.82
N SER A 17 22.47 -23.30 14.66
CA SER A 17 21.55 -23.17 13.51
C SER A 17 22.15 -22.76 12.16
N SER A 18 22.90 -23.65 11.52
CA SER A 18 23.32 -23.46 10.13
C SER A 18 22.27 -23.91 9.10
N ILE A 19 21.11 -24.43 9.55
CA ILE A 19 20.00 -24.88 8.67
C ILE A 19 18.98 -23.76 8.38
N MET A 20 19.04 -22.62 9.08
CA MET A 20 18.07 -21.51 8.92
C MET A 20 18.61 -20.27 8.17
N ARG A 21 19.73 -20.38 7.44
CA ARG A 21 20.39 -19.21 6.85
C ARG A 21 20.58 -19.25 5.32
N GLN A 22 19.78 -20.03 4.61
CA GLN A 22 19.66 -19.96 3.15
C GLN A 22 18.20 -19.90 2.67
N LYS A 23 17.30 -19.26 3.43
CA LYS A 23 16.08 -18.71 2.82
C LYS A 23 16.51 -17.48 2.04
N LYS A 24 16.88 -17.70 0.79
CA LYS A 24 17.11 -16.70 -0.27
C LYS A 24 16.13 -15.54 -0.07
N GLU A 25 16.65 -14.35 0.27
CA GLU A 25 15.91 -13.09 0.20
C GLU A 25 15.45 -12.88 -1.25
N ILE A 26 14.33 -13.47 -1.61
CA ILE A 26 13.45 -12.84 -2.58
C ILE A 26 12.77 -11.77 -1.73
N LEU A 27 13.14 -10.51 -1.93
CA LEU A 27 12.36 -9.40 -1.42
C LEU A 27 10.99 -9.54 -2.09
N ASP A 28 10.03 -10.17 -1.41
CA ASP A 28 8.67 -10.31 -1.92
C ASP A 28 8.16 -8.90 -2.17
N LYS A 29 8.00 -8.54 -3.45
CA LYS A 29 7.39 -7.28 -3.82
C LYS A 29 6.02 -7.24 -3.17
N ASN A 30 5.77 -6.20 -2.39
CA ASN A 30 4.46 -5.98 -1.79
C ASN A 30 3.58 -5.09 -2.67
N PHE A 31 3.88 -4.98 -3.97
CA PHE A 31 3.03 -4.29 -4.93
C PHE A 31 2.90 -5.05 -6.25
N VAL A 32 1.82 -4.77 -6.97
CA VAL A 32 1.58 -5.29 -8.32
C VAL A 32 0.98 -4.21 -9.21
N ASP A 33 1.33 -4.22 -10.49
CA ASP A 33 0.70 -3.38 -11.50
C ASP A 33 -0.77 -3.79 -11.71
N VAL A 34 -1.65 -2.80 -11.66
CA VAL A 34 -3.11 -2.93 -11.86
C VAL A 34 -3.63 -1.93 -12.89
N SER A 35 -2.77 -1.42 -13.78
CA SER A 35 -3.13 -0.45 -14.82
C SER A 35 -4.17 -0.98 -15.80
N ASP A 36 -4.27 -2.31 -15.94
CA ASP A 36 -5.32 -2.99 -16.71
C ASP A 36 -6.70 -2.94 -16.03
N PHE A 37 -6.77 -2.69 -14.72
CA PHE A 37 -8.01 -2.58 -13.95
C PHE A 37 -8.43 -1.12 -13.73
N ILE A 38 -7.45 -0.23 -13.59
CA ILE A 38 -7.63 1.20 -13.45
C ILE A 38 -6.51 1.93 -14.18
N SER A 39 -6.87 2.62 -15.26
CA SER A 39 -5.90 3.45 -15.98
C SER A 39 -5.50 4.68 -15.15
N PRO A 40 -4.31 5.29 -15.40
CA PRO A 40 -3.95 6.57 -14.82
C PRO A 40 -5.04 7.64 -15.00
N LYS A 41 -5.71 7.65 -16.15
CA LYS A 41 -6.82 8.59 -16.43
C LYS A 41 -8.04 8.36 -15.53
N GLU A 42 -8.38 7.10 -15.24
CA GLU A 42 -9.49 6.77 -14.33
C GLU A 42 -9.15 7.08 -12.87
N PHE A 43 -7.88 6.87 -12.49
CA PHE A 43 -7.36 7.31 -11.20
C PHE A 43 -7.56 8.83 -11.03
N GLU A 44 -7.11 9.63 -12.00
CA GLU A 44 -7.22 11.09 -11.94
C GLU A 44 -8.69 11.56 -11.90
N LYS A 45 -9.56 10.96 -12.72
CA LYS A 45 -11.01 11.26 -12.68
C LYS A 45 -11.63 10.96 -11.31
N THR A 46 -11.22 9.87 -10.69
CA THR A 46 -11.69 9.50 -9.34
C THR A 46 -11.20 10.51 -8.31
N LYS A 47 -9.92 10.90 -8.38
CA LYS A 47 -9.33 11.94 -7.54
C LYS A 47 -10.10 13.26 -7.66
N GLU A 48 -10.28 13.75 -8.89
CA GLU A 48 -11.00 15.00 -9.16
C GLU A 48 -12.45 14.94 -8.65
N PHE A 49 -13.13 13.82 -8.84
CA PHE A 49 -14.47 13.60 -8.32
C PHE A 49 -14.51 13.73 -6.80
N ILE A 50 -13.60 13.07 -6.07
CA ILE A 50 -13.52 13.13 -4.61
C ILE A 50 -13.21 14.56 -4.14
N LEU A 51 -12.28 15.26 -4.78
CA LEU A 51 -11.96 16.64 -4.44
C LEU A 51 -13.16 17.60 -4.63
N LYS A 52 -14.01 17.33 -5.63
CA LYS A 52 -15.17 18.19 -5.96
C LYS A 52 -16.44 17.84 -5.18
N LYS A 53 -16.67 16.55 -4.90
CA LYS A 53 -17.94 16.01 -4.37
C LYS A 53 -17.80 15.39 -2.99
N GLY A 54 -16.57 15.12 -2.57
CA GLY A 54 -16.26 14.55 -1.28
C GLY A 54 -16.37 15.55 -0.14
N ARG A 55 -15.99 15.05 1.03
CA ARG A 55 -15.86 15.81 2.27
C ARG A 55 -14.53 15.46 2.92
N LYS A 56 -14.14 16.21 3.93
CA LYS A 56 -12.99 15.84 4.75
C LYS A 56 -13.40 14.78 5.77
N MET A 57 -12.54 13.79 5.96
CA MET A 57 -12.73 12.75 6.98
C MET A 57 -11.38 12.29 7.51
N THR A 58 -11.32 12.05 8.82
CA THR A 58 -10.14 11.44 9.44
C THR A 58 -10.03 9.98 9.01
N TYR A 59 -8.89 9.62 8.41
CA TYR A 59 -8.59 8.25 8.02
C TYR A 59 -7.73 7.54 9.08
N ARG A 60 -6.65 8.17 9.55
CA ARG A 60 -5.78 7.67 10.63
C ARG A 60 -5.46 8.80 11.59
N ASN A 61 -4.93 8.46 12.78
CA ASN A 61 -4.58 9.47 13.78
C ASN A 61 -3.52 10.50 13.31
N ILE A 62 -2.76 10.17 12.27
CA ILE A 62 -1.71 11.03 11.70
C ILE A 62 -2.22 11.99 10.62
N ASP A 63 -3.39 11.73 10.04
CA ASP A 63 -4.02 12.53 8.98
C ASP A 63 -5.53 12.65 9.23
N SER A 64 -5.98 13.86 9.61
CA SER A 64 -7.34 14.08 10.10
C SER A 64 -8.31 14.69 9.08
N ASP A 65 -7.79 15.22 7.98
CA ASP A 65 -8.52 16.05 7.00
C ASP A 65 -8.48 15.50 5.58
N ASN A 66 -8.34 14.17 5.40
CA ASN A 66 -8.24 13.56 4.09
C ASN A 66 -9.51 13.84 3.25
N PRO A 67 -9.37 14.28 1.99
CA PRO A 67 -10.48 14.25 1.05
C PRO A 67 -11.00 12.82 0.92
N HIS A 68 -12.31 12.68 1.07
CA HIS A 68 -13.00 11.40 1.21
C HIS A 68 -14.32 11.41 0.46
N TYR A 69 -14.67 10.27 -0.12
CA TYR A 69 -16.02 10.02 -0.61
C TYR A 69 -16.48 8.62 -0.22
N LYS A 70 -17.74 8.50 0.19
CA LYS A 70 -18.40 7.21 0.45
C LYS A 70 -19.13 6.75 -0.80
N PHE A 71 -18.55 5.78 -1.49
CA PHE A 71 -19.21 5.04 -2.56
C PHE A 71 -20.16 4.00 -1.97
N SER A 72 -21.01 3.42 -2.82
CA SER A 72 -22.06 2.50 -2.38
C SER A 72 -21.54 1.26 -1.64
N ASN A 73 -20.33 0.79 -1.96
CA ASN A 73 -19.72 -0.42 -1.38
C ASN A 73 -18.36 -0.19 -0.69
N CYS A 74 -17.87 1.04 -0.62
CA CYS A 74 -16.58 1.35 0.00
C CYS A 74 -16.45 2.84 0.30
N ASP A 75 -15.55 3.16 1.22
CA ASP A 75 -15.03 4.50 1.40
C ASP A 75 -13.74 4.66 0.60
N VAL A 76 -13.49 5.84 0.03
CA VAL A 76 -12.23 6.13 -0.66
C VAL A 76 -11.62 7.42 -0.12
N TYR A 77 -10.37 7.35 0.28
CA TYR A 77 -9.60 8.46 0.84
C TYR A 77 -8.44 8.83 -0.08
N LEU A 78 -8.16 10.14 -0.17
CA LEU A 78 -6.93 10.66 -0.79
C LEU A 78 -5.84 10.81 0.28
N GLY A 79 -4.70 10.18 0.03
CA GLY A 79 -3.49 10.34 0.85
C GLY A 79 -2.56 11.38 0.25
N ALA A 80 -2.12 12.35 1.05
CA ALA A 80 -1.13 13.31 0.59
C ALA A 80 0.23 12.64 0.29
N ASP A 81 0.87 13.07 -0.79
CA ASP A 81 2.15 12.56 -1.28
C ASP A 81 3.36 13.04 -0.47
N ILE A 82 3.16 13.96 0.48
CA ILE A 82 4.20 14.49 1.38
C ILE A 82 3.79 14.32 2.84
N SER A 83 4.69 13.73 3.65
CA SER A 83 4.46 13.42 5.07
C SER A 83 4.22 14.64 5.96
N ARG A 84 4.48 15.86 5.46
CA ARG A 84 4.24 17.12 6.16
C ARG A 84 2.86 17.74 5.89
N ASN A 85 2.07 17.19 4.96
CA ASN A 85 0.73 17.68 4.67
C ASN A 85 -0.33 16.96 5.52
N ILE A 86 -0.22 17.12 6.84
CA ILE A 86 -1.11 16.53 7.84
C ILE A 86 -2.58 16.94 7.61
N ASN A 87 -2.79 18.12 7.03
CA ASN A 87 -4.11 18.67 6.71
C ASN A 87 -4.61 18.32 5.30
N ASN A 88 -3.86 17.53 4.53
CA ASN A 88 -4.20 17.15 3.15
C ASN A 88 -4.65 18.34 2.28
N ASN A 89 -3.92 19.45 2.33
CA ASN A 89 -4.19 20.62 1.49
C ASN A 89 -3.94 20.24 0.00
N PRO A 90 -4.96 20.36 -0.89
CA PRO A 90 -4.85 20.05 -2.31
C PRO A 90 -3.90 20.97 -3.08
N GLU A 91 -3.57 22.16 -2.57
CA GLU A 91 -2.66 23.10 -3.24
C GLU A 91 -1.19 22.66 -3.17
N VAL A 92 -0.86 21.75 -2.25
CA VAL A 92 0.51 21.29 -1.98
C VAL A 92 0.66 19.79 -2.12
N SER A 93 -0.37 19.09 -2.63
CA SER A 93 -0.34 17.66 -2.84
C SER A 93 -1.03 17.25 -4.13
N ASP A 94 -0.35 16.40 -4.90
CA ASP A 94 -0.91 15.84 -6.13
C ASP A 94 -1.81 14.61 -5.88
N PHE A 95 -1.91 14.18 -4.61
CA PHE A 95 -2.56 12.96 -4.12
C PHE A 95 -2.27 11.75 -5.03
N ASN A 96 -1.05 11.20 -4.89
CA ASN A 96 -0.65 9.99 -5.60
C ASN A 96 -1.31 8.72 -5.05
N GLN A 97 -2.00 8.81 -3.91
CA GLN A 97 -2.58 7.66 -3.22
C GLN A 97 -4.11 7.72 -3.16
N LEU A 98 -4.77 6.67 -3.65
CA LEU A 98 -6.16 6.35 -3.36
C LEU A 98 -6.18 5.16 -2.38
N THR A 99 -6.83 5.31 -1.24
CA THR A 99 -7.08 4.19 -0.33
C THR A 99 -8.55 3.83 -0.37
N ILE A 100 -8.86 2.65 -0.90
CA ILE A 100 -10.20 2.07 -0.85
C ILE A 100 -10.33 1.31 0.47
N VAL A 101 -11.39 1.60 1.20
CA VAL A 101 -11.69 1.02 2.50
C VAL A 101 -13.05 0.34 2.49
N ASP A 102 -13.07 -0.95 2.81
CA ASP A 102 -14.27 -1.71 3.06
C ASP A 102 -14.24 -2.22 4.51
N TRP A 103 -15.01 -1.57 5.37
CA TRP A 103 -15.00 -1.83 6.81
C TRP A 103 -15.55 -3.21 7.19
N ASP A 104 -16.40 -3.77 6.31
CA ASP A 104 -17.12 -5.02 6.52
C ASP A 104 -16.40 -6.22 5.88
N SER A 105 -15.40 -5.98 5.03
CA SER A 105 -14.59 -7.01 4.38
C SER A 105 -13.47 -7.57 5.27
N LYS A 106 -13.06 -8.81 4.98
CA LYS A 106 -11.87 -9.43 5.57
C LYS A 106 -10.57 -8.70 5.19
N ILE A 107 -10.52 -8.17 3.97
CA ILE A 107 -9.43 -7.30 3.50
C ILE A 107 -10.00 -5.89 3.43
N LYS A 108 -9.62 -5.08 4.40
CA LYS A 108 -10.22 -3.76 4.60
C LYS A 108 -9.61 -2.68 3.73
N TYR A 109 -8.34 -2.79 3.37
CA TYR A 109 -7.58 -1.70 2.78
C TYR A 109 -6.98 -2.12 1.46
N TYR A 110 -7.22 -1.33 0.41
CA TYR A 110 -6.57 -1.46 -0.89
C TYR A 110 -5.93 -0.11 -1.22
N GLU A 111 -4.61 -0.07 -1.18
CA GLU A 111 -3.87 1.15 -1.51
C GLU A 111 -3.45 1.13 -2.97
N LEU A 112 -3.93 2.12 -3.73
CA LEU A 112 -3.57 2.34 -5.11
C LEU A 112 -2.65 3.56 -5.19
N ILE A 113 -1.51 3.39 -5.84
CA ILE A 113 -0.52 4.44 -6.07
C ILE A 113 -0.38 4.69 -7.56
N ILE A 114 -0.64 5.93 -7.99
CA ILE A 114 -0.26 6.39 -9.33
C ILE A 114 1.20 6.90 -9.31
N VAL A 115 2.00 6.38 -10.22
CA VAL A 115 3.36 6.89 -10.47
C VAL A 115 3.28 7.79 -11.69
N ARG A 116 3.47 9.10 -11.54
CA ARG A 116 3.42 10.05 -12.65
C ARG A 116 4.78 10.18 -13.31
N LYS A 117 4.77 10.72 -14.52
CA LYS A 117 6.00 11.06 -15.23
C LYS A 117 6.81 12.06 -14.39
N GLY A 118 8.06 11.74 -14.11
CA GLY A 118 8.97 12.54 -13.29
C GLY A 118 8.98 12.16 -11.81
N ASP A 119 8.05 11.34 -11.31
CA ASP A 119 8.03 10.93 -9.90
C ASP A 119 9.28 10.10 -9.55
N LEU A 120 9.72 9.20 -10.44
CA LEU A 120 10.92 8.40 -10.20
C LEU A 120 12.17 9.28 -10.07
N LYS A 121 12.28 10.29 -10.94
CA LYS A 121 13.38 11.27 -10.90
C LYS A 121 13.33 12.13 -9.64
N ALA A 122 12.15 12.42 -9.13
CA ALA A 122 11.94 13.21 -7.92
C ALA A 122 12.15 12.41 -6.62
N GLU A 123 12.43 11.10 -6.72
CA GLU A 123 12.71 10.22 -5.57
C GLU A 123 11.66 10.33 -4.45
N LYS A 124 10.38 10.40 -4.85
CA LYS A 124 9.25 10.49 -3.90
C LYS A 124 9.31 9.34 -2.88
N ALA A 125 9.11 9.67 -1.61
CA ALA A 125 9.36 8.74 -0.48
C ALA A 125 8.49 7.47 -0.47
N TRP A 126 7.33 7.49 -1.14
CA TRP A 126 6.41 6.35 -1.24
C TRP A 126 6.76 5.40 -2.41
N LEU A 127 7.72 5.76 -3.26
CA LEU A 127 8.11 4.93 -4.40
C LEU A 127 8.83 3.67 -3.95
N GLN A 128 8.47 2.57 -4.59
CA GLN A 128 9.17 1.31 -4.44
C GLN A 128 10.00 1.00 -5.67
N LYS A 129 11.11 0.29 -5.45
CA LYS A 129 11.97 -0.18 -6.54
C LYS A 129 11.13 -0.98 -7.53
N GLU A 130 11.33 -0.72 -8.82
CA GLU A 130 10.65 -1.39 -9.94
C GLU A 130 9.20 -0.97 -10.21
N MET A 131 8.70 0.07 -9.52
CA MET A 131 7.50 0.78 -9.97
C MET A 131 7.77 1.52 -11.30
N ILE A 132 6.77 1.57 -12.18
CA ILE A 132 6.88 2.14 -13.53
C ILE A 132 6.12 3.46 -13.62
N GLU A 133 6.71 4.48 -14.24
CA GLU A 133 5.98 5.74 -14.48
C GLU A 133 4.79 5.56 -15.42
N GLN A 134 3.75 6.35 -15.20
CA GLN A 134 2.47 6.33 -15.91
C GLN A 134 1.66 5.05 -15.68
N HIS A 135 1.90 4.37 -14.56
CA HIS A 135 1.18 3.15 -14.17
C HIS A 135 0.54 3.33 -12.78
N VAL A 136 -0.48 2.52 -12.52
CA VAL A 136 -1.15 2.43 -11.22
C VAL A 136 -0.79 1.09 -10.57
N HIS A 137 -0.35 1.14 -9.33
CA HIS A 137 0.11 -0.03 -8.57
C HIS A 137 -0.79 -0.25 -7.35
N LEU A 138 -1.17 -1.50 -7.10
CA LEU A 138 -1.80 -1.94 -5.86
C LEU A 138 -0.71 -2.33 -4.87
N VAL A 139 -0.76 -1.81 -3.64
CA VAL A 139 0.22 -2.07 -2.58
C VAL A 139 -0.43 -2.83 -1.43
N ASP A 140 0.23 -3.90 -0.99
CA ASP A 140 -0.13 -4.72 0.16
C ASP A 140 0.70 -4.33 1.39
N ILE A 141 0.26 -3.29 2.07
CA ILE A 141 0.94 -2.77 3.28
C ILE A 141 0.82 -3.74 4.46
N TYR A 142 -0.22 -4.57 4.49
CA TYR A 142 -0.58 -5.39 5.65
C TYR A 142 -0.35 -6.89 5.44
N GLY A 143 0.32 -7.29 4.36
CA GLY A 143 0.62 -8.69 4.05
C GLY A 143 -0.62 -9.56 3.87
N LYS A 144 -1.67 -9.05 3.22
CA LYS A 144 -2.92 -9.78 2.92
C LYS A 144 -2.82 -10.69 1.70
N GLY A 145 -1.79 -10.50 0.87
CA GLY A 145 -1.53 -11.24 -0.36
C GLY A 145 -2.06 -10.49 -1.59
N LEU A 146 -1.14 -10.09 -2.48
CA LEU A 146 -1.44 -9.32 -3.68
C LEU A 146 -2.43 -10.02 -4.62
N ASP A 147 -2.33 -11.35 -4.79
CA ASP A 147 -3.24 -12.09 -5.68
C ASP A 147 -4.69 -12.00 -5.20
N LEU A 148 -4.91 -12.19 -3.90
CA LEU A 148 -6.24 -12.10 -3.30
C LEU A 148 -6.78 -10.67 -3.37
N MET A 149 -5.93 -9.68 -3.07
CA MET A 149 -6.32 -8.27 -3.18
C MET A 149 -6.65 -7.91 -4.64
N LYS A 150 -5.81 -8.29 -5.60
CA LYS A 150 -5.99 -8.04 -7.03
C LYS A 150 -7.28 -8.68 -7.55
N ASN A 151 -7.63 -9.89 -7.10
CA ASN A 151 -8.87 -10.57 -7.50
C ASN A 151 -10.14 -9.86 -7.00
N ASN A 152 -10.09 -9.22 -5.83
CA ASN A 152 -11.23 -8.52 -5.26
C ASN A 152 -11.40 -7.09 -5.79
N LEU A 153 -10.29 -6.45 -6.18
CA LEU A 153 -10.22 -5.05 -6.59
C LEU A 153 -11.24 -4.62 -7.67
N PRO A 154 -11.52 -5.41 -8.73
CA PRO A 154 -12.46 -5.01 -9.78
C PRO A 154 -13.87 -4.69 -9.29
N SER A 155 -14.33 -5.32 -8.20
CA SER A 155 -15.65 -5.06 -7.62
C SER A 155 -15.79 -3.62 -7.10
N TYR A 156 -14.76 -3.12 -6.41
CA TYR A 156 -14.70 -1.74 -5.93
C TYR A 156 -14.54 -0.76 -7.08
N LEU A 157 -13.62 -1.03 -8.00
CA LEU A 157 -13.35 -0.14 -9.14
C LEU A 157 -14.56 0.01 -10.06
N THR A 158 -15.32 -1.05 -10.28
CA THR A 158 -16.55 -1.00 -11.07
C THR A 158 -17.58 -0.04 -10.45
N GLN A 159 -17.77 -0.12 -9.13
CA GLN A 159 -18.71 0.75 -8.43
C GLN A 159 -18.24 2.21 -8.41
N ILE A 160 -16.95 2.45 -8.13
CA ILE A 160 -16.33 3.78 -8.19
C ILE A 160 -16.52 4.39 -9.57
N LYS A 161 -16.18 3.66 -10.63
CA LYS A 161 -16.32 4.12 -12.01
C LYS A 161 -17.76 4.48 -12.35
N LYS A 162 -18.72 3.64 -11.96
CA LYS A 162 -20.16 3.89 -12.17
C LYS A 162 -20.58 5.22 -11.57
N GLU A 163 -20.29 5.48 -10.29
CA GLU A 163 -20.71 6.70 -9.60
C GLU A 163 -19.98 7.96 -10.13
N VAL A 164 -18.68 7.85 -10.41
CA VAL A 164 -17.89 8.93 -11.02
C VAL A 164 -18.47 9.33 -12.39
N THR A 165 -18.89 8.35 -13.20
CA THR A 165 -19.47 8.64 -14.53
C THR A 165 -20.91 9.15 -14.49
N ALA A 166 -21.72 8.72 -13.51
CA ALA A 166 -23.13 9.13 -13.41
C ALA A 166 -23.34 10.59 -13.00
N THR A 167 -22.29 11.25 -12.51
CA THR A 167 -22.36 12.61 -11.94
C THR A 167 -21.72 13.67 -12.86
N ASN A 168 -21.17 13.26 -14.01
CA ASN A 168 -20.64 14.13 -15.06
C ASN A 168 -21.66 14.33 -16.17
#